data_AF-A0A1H7YX25-F1
#
_entry.id   AF-A0A1H7YX25-F1
#
_cell.length_a   1.000
_cell.length_b   1.000
_cell.length_c   1.000
_cell.angle_alpha   90.00
_cell.angle_beta   90.00
_cell.angle_gamma   90.00
#
_symmetry.space_group_name_H-M   'P 1'
#
loop_
_entity.id
_entity.type
_entity.pdbx_description
1 polymer ?
#
loop_
_entity_poly.entity_id
_entity_poly.type
_entity_poly.pdbx_seq_one_letter_code
_entity_poly.pdbx_strand_id
1 'polypeptide(L)'
;MVFGIHGVRTNIAAHVEQQRGKAAQDVAQIGARFAETVYGQDGIGLALADFLRVRPDPDTRDLDEMATRFLTRHPDVRSIVFAPDLVVSQVYPENIYRNLVSIDYTAFPERMTAIDRAIAERGPIFDHQPLNLNSEPAYIIRYPVFVPDDATGAERV
;
A
#
# COMPACT_ATOMS: atom_id res chain seq x y z
N MET A 1 -14.49 62.22 -16.16
CA MET A 1 -14.76 61.63 -14.83
C MET A 1 -14.88 60.12 -15.04
N VAL A 2 -13.84 59.34 -14.73
CA VAL A 2 -13.81 57.87 -14.97
C VAL A 2 -13.72 57.19 -13.61
N PHE A 3 -14.86 56.75 -13.10
CA PHE A 3 -14.96 55.96 -11.88
C PHE A 3 -15.78 54.71 -12.21
N GLY A 4 -15.20 53.52 -12.07
CA GLY A 4 -16.01 52.29 -12.11
C GLY A 4 -15.33 50.99 -12.55
N ILE A 5 -14.17 51.02 -13.22
CA ILE A 5 -13.58 49.78 -13.77
C ILE A 5 -12.43 49.22 -12.90
N HIS A 6 -11.76 50.06 -12.10
CA HIS A 6 -10.58 49.61 -11.35
C HIS A 6 -10.93 48.73 -10.15
N GLY A 7 -12.03 48.99 -9.43
CA GLY A 7 -12.41 48.24 -8.22
C GLY A 7 -12.98 46.83 -8.48
N VAL A 8 -13.59 46.60 -9.65
CA VAL A 8 -14.13 45.27 -10.01
C VAL A 8 -12.99 44.30 -10.35
N ARG A 9 -11.93 44.77 -11.02
CA ARG A 9 -10.77 43.93 -11.35
C ARG A 9 -9.98 43.52 -10.11
N THR A 10 -9.84 44.41 -9.13
CA THR A 10 -9.19 44.08 -7.85
C THR A 10 -10.02 43.09 -7.04
N ASN A 11 -11.35 43.24 -7.01
CA ASN A 11 -12.23 42.29 -6.33
C ASN A 11 -12.24 40.91 -6.99
N ILE A 12 -12.27 40.84 -8.32
CA ILE A 12 -12.20 39.56 -9.05
C ILE A 12 -10.83 38.88 -8.83
N ALA A 13 -9.74 39.64 -8.91
CA ALA A 13 -8.40 39.09 -8.66
C ALA A 13 -8.26 38.56 -7.22
N ALA A 14 -8.74 39.31 -6.23
CA ALA A 14 -8.76 38.88 -4.83
C ALA A 14 -9.64 37.64 -4.62
N HIS A 15 -10.79 37.56 -5.29
CA HIS A 15 -11.69 36.41 -5.20
C HIS A 15 -11.10 35.16 -5.84
N VAL A 16 -10.46 35.27 -7.00
CA VAL A 16 -9.76 34.16 -7.67
C VAL A 16 -8.58 33.68 -6.82
N GLU A 17 -7.82 34.59 -6.23
CA GLU A 17 -6.70 34.23 -5.35
C GLU A 17 -7.20 33.53 -4.08
N GLN A 18 -8.30 34.01 -3.49
CA GLN A 18 -8.94 33.36 -2.35
C GLN A 18 -9.46 31.96 -2.70
N GLN A 19 -10.07 31.78 -3.87
CA GLN A 19 -10.52 30.47 -4.34
C GLN A 19 -9.34 29.52 -4.60
N ARG A 20 -8.24 30.00 -5.18
CA ARG A 20 -7.01 29.22 -5.36
C ARG A 20 -6.39 28.82 -4.03
N GLY A 21 -6.34 29.73 -3.07
CA GLY A 21 -5.88 29.44 -1.71
C GLY A 21 -6.70 28.36 -1.04
N LYS A 22 -8.03 28.41 -1.13
CA LYS A 22 -8.92 27.37 -0.61
C LYS A 22 -8.73 26.03 -1.31
N ALA A 23 -8.70 26.02 -2.64
CA ALA A 23 -8.47 24.78 -3.39
C ALA A 23 -7.11 24.15 -3.07
N ALA A 24 -6.06 24.96 -2.90
CA ALA A 24 -4.74 24.48 -2.49
C ALA A 24 -4.76 23.90 -1.07
N GLN A 25 -5.47 24.54 -0.14
CA GLN A 25 -5.66 24.05 1.22
C GLN A 25 -6.45 22.73 1.25
N ASP A 26 -7.53 22.63 0.48
CA ASP A 26 -8.35 21.42 0.38
C ASP A 26 -7.52 20.26 -0.18
N VAL A 27 -6.77 20.49 -1.27
CA VAL A 27 -5.86 19.48 -1.85
C VAL A 27 -4.78 19.07 -0.86
N ALA A 28 -4.15 20.02 -0.16
CA ALA A 28 -3.14 19.71 0.85
C ALA A 28 -3.72 18.89 2.01
N GLN A 29 -4.95 19.21 2.45
CA GLN A 29 -5.61 18.48 3.52
C GLN A 29 -6.04 17.08 3.10
N ILE A 30 -6.52 16.91 1.87
CA ILE A 30 -6.82 15.60 1.28
C ILE A 30 -5.54 14.76 1.19
N GLY A 31 -4.46 15.34 0.69
CA GLY A 31 -3.16 14.67 0.61
C GLY A 31 -2.61 14.26 1.97
N ALA A 32 -2.72 15.15 2.97
CA ALA A 32 -2.29 14.86 4.34
C ALA A 32 -3.12 13.72 4.97
N ARG A 33 -4.45 13.72 4.81
CA ARG A 33 -5.31 12.64 5.30
C ARG A 33 -5.04 11.32 4.58
N PHE A 34 -4.82 11.36 3.26
CA PHE A 34 -4.44 10.16 2.51
C PHE A 34 -3.11 9.60 3.02
N ALA A 35 -2.09 10.45 3.14
CA ALA A 35 -0.81 10.08 3.70
C ALA A 35 -0.96 9.53 5.12
N GLU A 36 -1.76 10.16 5.98
CA GLU A 36 -2.01 9.68 7.35
C GLU A 36 -2.71 8.32 7.38
N THR A 37 -3.73 8.10 6.54
CA THR A 37 -4.38 6.78 6.40
C THR A 37 -3.38 5.73 5.93
N VAL A 38 -2.57 6.07 4.93
CA VAL A 38 -1.60 5.17 4.31
C VAL A 38 -0.43 4.85 5.27
N TYR A 39 0.14 5.84 5.95
CA TYR A 39 1.18 5.66 6.96
C TYR A 39 0.63 5.02 8.25
N GLY A 40 -0.64 5.26 8.58
CA GLY A 40 -1.33 4.58 9.68
C GLY A 40 -1.48 3.07 9.44
N GLN A 41 -1.66 2.66 8.18
CA GLN A 41 -1.63 1.26 7.78
C GLN A 41 -0.21 0.65 7.81
N ASP A 42 0.83 1.49 7.70
CA ASP A 42 2.22 1.04 7.61
C ASP A 42 2.72 0.32 8.86
N GLY A 43 2.41 0.87 10.04
CA GLY A 43 2.77 0.25 11.32
C GLY A 43 2.15 -1.14 11.52
N ILE A 44 1.08 -1.46 10.78
CA ILE A 44 0.31 -2.69 10.95
C ILE A 44 0.78 -3.76 9.97
N GLY A 45 1.13 -3.37 8.74
CA GLY A 45 1.85 -4.24 7.80
C GLY A 45 3.23 -4.65 8.35
N LEU A 46 3.91 -3.73 9.04
CA LEU A 46 5.16 -4.03 9.74
C LEU A 46 4.96 -5.05 10.88
N ALA A 47 3.89 -4.91 11.68
CA ALA A 47 3.59 -5.88 12.73
C ALA A 47 3.33 -7.29 12.18
N LEU A 48 2.69 -7.39 11.01
CA LEU A 48 2.49 -8.65 10.29
C LEU A 48 3.82 -9.24 9.81
N ALA A 49 4.69 -8.42 9.22
CA ALA A 49 6.03 -8.82 8.79
C ALA A 49 6.88 -9.30 9.98
N ASP A 50 6.83 -8.61 11.11
CA ASP A 50 7.57 -8.97 12.32
C ASP A 50 7.04 -10.27 12.96
N PHE A 51 5.73 -10.51 12.91
CA PHE A 51 5.17 -11.81 13.31
C PHE A 51 5.74 -12.96 12.46
N LEU A 52 5.80 -12.78 11.14
CA LEU A 52 6.37 -13.76 10.22
C LEU A 52 7.88 -13.95 10.41
N ARG A 53 8.61 -12.91 10.83
CA ARG A 53 10.02 -13.07 11.21
C ARG A 53 10.21 -13.98 12.41
N VAL A 54 9.34 -13.86 13.40
CA VAL A 54 9.40 -14.67 14.64
C VAL A 54 8.87 -16.10 14.39
N ARG A 55 7.93 -16.25 13.46
CA ARG A 55 7.41 -17.55 13.00
C ARG A 55 7.49 -17.64 11.47
N PRO A 56 8.64 -18.07 10.92
CA PRO A 56 8.87 -18.12 9.47
C PRO A 56 7.95 -19.08 8.71
N ASP A 57 7.45 -20.11 9.40
CA ASP A 57 6.59 -21.14 8.83
C ASP A 57 5.32 -21.31 9.70
N PRO A 58 4.44 -20.29 9.73
CA PRO A 58 3.20 -20.38 10.47
C PRO A 58 2.26 -21.37 9.77
N ASP A 59 1.51 -22.15 10.54
CA ASP A 59 0.48 -22.99 9.95
C ASP A 59 -0.64 -22.15 9.32
N THR A 60 -1.42 -22.77 8.43
CA THR A 60 -2.53 -22.10 7.73
C THR A 60 -3.55 -21.49 8.69
N ARG A 61 -3.79 -22.11 9.86
CA ARG A 61 -4.79 -21.63 10.82
C ARG A 61 -4.34 -20.34 11.49
N ASP A 62 -3.06 -20.24 11.85
CA ASP A 62 -2.46 -19.04 12.42
C ASP A 62 -2.52 -17.88 11.41
N LEU A 63 -2.24 -18.14 10.13
CA LEU A 63 -2.37 -17.15 9.05
C LEU A 63 -3.83 -16.71 8.83
N ASP A 64 -4.78 -17.65 8.79
CA ASP A 64 -6.21 -17.37 8.63
C ASP A 64 -6.74 -16.47 9.75
N GLU A 65 -6.47 -16.82 11.01
CA GLU A 65 -6.92 -16.05 12.17
C GLU A 65 -6.31 -14.65 12.16
N MET A 66 -5.03 -14.54 11.81
CA MET A 66 -4.33 -13.26 11.72
C MET A 66 -4.89 -12.37 10.61
N ALA A 67 -4.98 -12.90 9.38
CA ALA A 67 -5.49 -12.17 8.23
C ALA A 67 -6.95 -11.74 8.43
N THR A 68 -7.79 -12.61 9.00
CA THR A 68 -9.20 -12.30 9.30
C THR A 68 -9.31 -11.16 10.31
N ARG A 69 -8.54 -11.21 11.41
CA ARG A 69 -8.53 -10.12 12.42
C ARG A 69 -8.04 -8.81 11.82
N PHE A 70 -7.04 -8.86 10.94
CA PHE A 70 -6.49 -7.69 10.26
C PHE A 70 -7.56 -7.05 9.36
N LEU A 71 -8.11 -7.80 8.42
CA LEU A 71 -9.11 -7.30 7.46
C LEU A 71 -10.39 -6.77 8.15
N THR A 72 -10.74 -7.35 9.31
CA THR A 72 -11.88 -6.86 10.11
C THR A 72 -11.62 -5.49 10.74
N ARG A 73 -10.37 -5.21 11.15
CA ARG A 73 -9.98 -3.94 11.78
C ARG A 73 -9.62 -2.85 10.76
N HIS A 74 -9.26 -3.26 9.54
CA HIS A 74 -8.81 -2.39 8.46
C HIS A 74 -9.68 -2.61 7.21
N PRO A 75 -10.92 -2.08 7.19
CA PRO A 75 -11.87 -2.28 6.09
C PRO A 75 -11.44 -1.62 4.77
N ASP A 76 -10.45 -0.73 4.84
CA ASP A 76 -9.75 -0.09 3.74
C ASP A 76 -8.69 -1.00 3.08
N VAL A 77 -8.25 -2.07 3.77
CA VAL A 77 -7.41 -3.11 3.19
C VAL A 77 -8.29 -4.21 2.61
N ARG A 78 -8.19 -4.42 1.29
CA ARG A 78 -9.01 -5.40 0.56
C ARG A 78 -8.44 -6.81 0.55
N SER A 79 -7.12 -6.93 0.56
CA SER A 79 -6.45 -8.19 0.33
C SER A 79 -5.11 -8.24 1.07
N ILE A 80 -4.75 -9.44 1.54
CA ILE A 80 -3.42 -9.75 2.06
C ILE A 80 -2.90 -10.95 1.27
N VAL A 81 -1.67 -10.84 0.77
CA VAL A 81 -1.00 -11.88 -0.01
C VAL A 81 0.29 -12.25 0.70
N PHE A 82 0.48 -13.53 0.97
CA PHE A 82 1.73 -14.08 1.48
C PHE A 82 2.48 -14.76 0.34
N ALA A 83 3.75 -14.40 0.16
CA ALA A 83 4.57 -14.87 -0.94
C ALA A 83 6.01 -15.19 -0.52
N PRO A 84 6.20 -16.22 0.33
CA PRO A 84 7.53 -16.67 0.69
C PRO A 84 8.29 -17.15 -0.55
N ASP A 85 9.60 -16.90 -0.58
CA ASP A 85 10.48 -17.23 -1.70
C ASP A 85 9.95 -16.68 -3.04
N LEU A 86 9.23 -15.55 -2.98
CA LEU A 86 8.56 -14.87 -4.10
C LEU A 86 7.45 -15.66 -4.80
N VAL A 87 6.97 -16.74 -4.20
CA VAL A 87 5.86 -17.56 -4.70
C VAL A 87 4.65 -17.37 -3.80
N VAL A 88 3.52 -16.94 -4.37
CA VAL A 88 2.29 -16.72 -3.59
C VAL A 88 1.81 -18.05 -3.00
N SER A 89 1.90 -18.17 -1.68
CA SER A 89 1.47 -19.35 -0.94
C SER A 89 0.01 -19.22 -0.48
N GLN A 90 -0.38 -18.05 0.04
CA GLN A 90 -1.68 -17.81 0.65
C GLN A 90 -2.20 -16.43 0.28
N VAL A 91 -3.52 -16.31 0.19
CA VAL A 91 -4.20 -15.04 -0.10
C VAL A 91 -5.53 -14.94 0.62
N TYR A 92 -5.84 -13.74 1.09
CA TYR A 92 -7.03 -13.45 1.88
C TYR A 92 -7.79 -12.24 1.32
N PRO A 93 -9.14 -12.30 1.22
CA PRO A 93 -9.97 -13.50 1.35
C PRO A 93 -9.72 -14.50 0.22
N GLU A 94 -9.50 -15.77 0.56
CA GLU A 94 -9.09 -16.81 -0.39
C GLU A 94 -10.13 -17.03 -1.49
N ASN A 95 -11.42 -17.02 -1.14
CA ASN A 95 -12.52 -17.24 -2.08
C ASN A 95 -12.58 -16.20 -3.22
N ILE A 96 -12.05 -14.99 -3.01
CA ILE A 96 -12.05 -13.91 -4.00
C ILE A 96 -10.77 -13.93 -4.84
N TYR A 97 -9.64 -14.31 -4.25
CA TYR A 97 -8.31 -14.13 -4.82
C TYR A 97 -7.54 -15.44 -5.07
N ARG A 98 -8.21 -16.60 -4.98
CA ARG A 98 -7.62 -17.94 -5.20
C ARG A 98 -6.76 -18.04 -6.47
N ASN A 99 -7.11 -17.30 -7.52
CA ASN A 99 -6.36 -17.24 -8.77
C ASN A 99 -4.94 -16.65 -8.65
N LEU A 100 -4.61 -16.03 -7.52
CA LEU A 100 -3.28 -15.51 -7.24
C LEU A 100 -2.34 -16.54 -6.60
N VAL A 101 -2.88 -17.64 -6.04
CA VAL A 101 -2.08 -18.70 -5.42
C VAL A 101 -1.21 -19.38 -6.49
N SER A 102 0.02 -19.73 -6.12
CA SER A 102 1.05 -20.32 -7.00
C SER A 102 1.59 -19.40 -8.09
N ILE A 103 1.29 -18.10 -8.04
CA ILE A 103 1.99 -17.11 -8.88
C ILE A 103 3.43 -17.00 -8.38
N ASP A 104 4.37 -17.29 -9.26
CA ASP A 104 5.79 -16.99 -9.09
C ASP A 104 6.06 -15.57 -9.62
N TYR A 105 6.45 -14.65 -8.74
CA TYR A 105 6.70 -13.26 -9.16
C TYR A 105 7.91 -13.12 -10.09
N THR A 106 8.86 -14.05 -10.04
CA THR A 106 10.06 -14.00 -10.88
C THR A 106 9.72 -14.18 -12.37
N ALA A 107 8.56 -14.76 -12.68
CA ALA A 107 8.05 -14.90 -14.03
C ALA A 107 7.46 -13.60 -14.62
N PHE A 108 7.30 -12.54 -13.81
CA PHE A 108 6.67 -11.28 -14.19
C PHE A 108 7.61 -10.09 -13.90
N PRO A 109 8.55 -9.76 -14.82
CA PRO A 109 9.53 -8.69 -14.63
C PRO A 109 8.90 -7.34 -14.24
N GLU A 110 7.70 -7.06 -14.74
CA GLU A 110 6.95 -5.85 -14.42
C GLU A 110 6.52 -5.75 -12.94
N ARG A 111 6.33 -6.90 -12.27
CA ARG A 111 5.98 -6.96 -10.84
C ARG A 111 7.22 -6.93 -9.96
N MET A 112 8.35 -7.43 -10.48
CA MET A 112 9.62 -7.49 -9.76
C MET A 112 10.20 -6.12 -9.43
N THR A 113 9.95 -5.09 -10.25
CA THR A 113 10.54 -3.74 -10.00
C THR A 113 10.21 -3.19 -8.60
N ALA A 114 8.96 -3.34 -8.13
CA ALA A 114 8.58 -2.87 -6.80
C ALA A 114 9.06 -3.82 -5.68
N ILE A 115 9.09 -5.13 -5.95
CA ILE A 115 9.61 -6.16 -5.04
C ILE A 115 11.10 -5.94 -4.80
N ASP A 116 11.89 -5.79 -5.86
CA ASP A 116 13.34 -5.56 -5.80
C ASP A 116 13.66 -4.30 -5.02
N ARG A 117 12.87 -3.23 -5.21
CA ARG A 117 13.01 -2.00 -4.42
C ARG A 117 12.70 -2.23 -2.95
N ALA A 118 11.63 -2.95 -2.63
CA ALA A 118 11.28 -3.26 -1.24
C ALA A 118 12.42 -4.05 -0.57
N ILE A 119 12.94 -5.06 -1.26
CA ILE A 119 14.08 -5.87 -0.79
C ILE A 119 15.34 -4.99 -0.61
N ALA A 120 15.69 -4.18 -1.60
CA ALA A 120 16.88 -3.33 -1.56
C ALA A 120 16.81 -2.25 -0.47
N GLU A 121 15.64 -1.65 -0.27
CA GLU A 121 15.41 -0.61 0.75
C GLU A 121 15.11 -1.22 2.14
N ARG A 122 14.97 -2.55 2.23
CA ARG A 122 14.61 -3.32 3.45
C ARG A 122 13.41 -2.73 4.18
N GLY A 123 12.42 -2.28 3.41
CA GLY A 123 11.28 -1.54 3.93
C GLY A 123 10.06 -1.56 3.00
N PRO A 124 8.93 -1.04 3.49
CA PRO A 124 7.69 -1.05 2.74
C PRO A 124 7.76 -0.16 1.49
N ILE A 125 7.25 -0.67 0.36
CA ILE A 125 7.20 0.07 -0.91
C ILE A 125 5.80 0.04 -1.50
N PHE A 126 5.37 1.19 -2.01
CA PHE A 126 4.18 1.31 -2.86
C PHE A 126 4.52 0.96 -4.30
N ASP A 127 3.68 0.12 -4.90
CA ASP A 127 3.69 -0.06 -6.35
C ASP A 127 3.38 1.28 -7.02
N HIS A 128 4.14 1.63 -8.06
CA HIS A 128 4.03 2.94 -8.73
C HIS A 128 2.70 3.15 -9.45
N GLN A 129 2.04 2.06 -9.85
CA GLN A 129 0.78 2.09 -10.58
C GLN A 129 -0.28 1.26 -9.85
N PRO A 130 -1.54 1.73 -9.80
CA PRO A 130 -2.63 0.91 -9.32
C PRO A 130 -2.77 -0.34 -10.18
N LEU A 131 -2.93 -1.49 -9.53
CA LEU A 131 -3.25 -2.75 -10.19
C LEU A 131 -4.76 -2.96 -10.17
N ASN A 132 -5.32 -3.44 -11.27
CA ASN A 132 -6.73 -3.80 -11.34
C ASN A 132 -6.94 -5.12 -10.60
N LEU A 133 -7.52 -5.04 -9.42
CA LEU A 133 -7.89 -6.18 -8.62
C LEU A 133 -9.38 -6.46 -8.86
N ASN A 134 -9.69 -7.51 -9.65
CA ASN A 134 -11.06 -7.87 -10.05
C ASN A 134 -11.89 -6.69 -10.60
N SER A 135 -11.31 -5.94 -11.55
CA SER A 135 -11.95 -4.80 -12.24
C SER A 135 -12.06 -3.50 -11.43
N GLU A 136 -11.43 -3.40 -10.26
CA GLU A 136 -11.28 -2.14 -9.53
C GLU A 136 -9.80 -1.79 -9.30
N PRO A 137 -9.40 -0.51 -9.44
CA PRO A 137 -8.03 -0.10 -9.19
C PRO A 137 -7.72 -0.18 -7.69
N ALA A 138 -6.59 -0.81 -7.35
CA ALA A 138 -6.08 -0.91 -6.00
C ALA A 138 -4.59 -0.58 -5.96
N TYR A 139 -4.14 0.03 -4.87
CA TYR A 139 -2.73 0.19 -4.58
C TYR A 139 -2.21 -1.03 -3.83
N ILE A 140 -0.97 -1.41 -4.10
CA ILE A 140 -0.28 -2.49 -3.39
C ILE A 140 0.86 -1.89 -2.58
N ILE A 141 0.93 -2.30 -1.32
CA ILE A 141 2.06 -2.04 -0.43
C ILE A 141 2.76 -3.37 -0.20
N ARG A 142 4.07 -3.40 -0.41
CA ARG A 142 4.90 -4.61 -0.27
C ARG A 142 5.74 -4.51 0.98
N TYR A 143 5.61 -5.49 1.87
CA TYR A 143 6.42 -5.60 3.08
C TYR A 143 7.43 -6.74 2.90
N PRO A 144 8.73 -6.46 2.73
CA PRO A 144 9.73 -7.49 2.62
C PRO A 144 9.95 -8.12 4.00
N VAL A 145 9.78 -9.43 4.09
CA VAL A 145 10.04 -10.21 5.31
C VAL A 145 11.37 -10.91 5.12
N PHE A 146 12.34 -10.66 5.98
CA PHE A 146 13.64 -11.34 5.91
C PHE A 146 13.70 -12.37 7.03
N VAL A 147 13.83 -13.64 6.68
CA VAL A 147 13.99 -14.75 7.63
C VAL A 147 15.35 -15.41 7.44
N PRO A 148 16.04 -15.80 8.53
CA PRO A 148 17.27 -16.58 8.43
C PRO A 148 16.96 -17.93 7.78
N ASP A 149 17.81 -18.35 6.85
CA ASP A 149 17.85 -19.72 6.36
C ASP A 149 18.69 -20.56 7.33
N ASP A 150 18.03 -21.47 8.04
CA ASP A 150 18.65 -22.36 9.03
C ASP A 150 19.75 -23.26 8.41
N ALA A 151 19.73 -23.49 7.09
CA ALA A 151 20.69 -24.35 6.40
C ALA A 151 21.97 -23.60 5.97
N THR A 152 21.87 -22.32 5.63
CA THR A 152 22.99 -21.55 5.04
C THR A 152 23.41 -20.34 5.86
N GLY A 153 22.58 -19.90 6.81
CA GLY A 153 22.73 -18.63 7.53
C GLY A 153 22.49 -17.39 6.66
N ALA A 154 22.09 -17.56 5.39
CA ALA A 154 21.71 -16.47 4.50
C ALA A 154 20.28 -15.99 4.81
N GLU A 155 19.93 -14.76 4.42
CA GLU A 155 18.55 -14.29 4.51
C GLU A 155 17.77 -14.72 3.26
N ARG A 156 16.55 -15.23 3.47
CA ARG A 156 15.54 -15.42 2.41
C ARG A 156 14.35 -14.50 2.64
N VAL A 157 13.60 -14.25 1.56
CA VAL A 157 12.45 -13.32 1.52
C VAL A 157 11.17 -14.06 1.24
#